data_AF-A0A9X1RVB0-F1
#
_entry.id   AF-A0A9X1RVB0-F1
#
_cell.length_a   1.000
_cell.length_b   1.000
_cell.length_c   1.000
_cell.angle_alpha   90.00
_cell.angle_beta   90.00
_cell.angle_gamma   90.00
#
_symmetry.space_group_name_H-M   'P 1'
#
loop_
_entity.id
_entity.type
_entity.pdbx_description
1 polymer ?
#
loop_
_entity_poly.entity_id
_entity_poly.type
_entity_poly.pdbx_seq_one_letter_code
_entity_poly.pdbx_strand_id
1 'polypeptide(L)'
;MHREFAATDAALGDFIEQPDYPTLVLGATDLDIALVFKMLQERDRRDAQRIYLLFPFECDTPGRYLQQCMQSLAAQIAAENQARREEGIAPWAELPLFCTDPGQLPARRLKAAVEHVRSLVAEGIDIVWALMPSMVADATDYAETMWPLLALDGFEAWMEGHRFCLRDDCARRFLLSPGQREKARHVLALDLDFSPEKAADTLARALNDAARPIFERMQAAMQLAALDLTHGRLDQALEKYRLLYGWHREQRNPLGQALALGGIGDVATRSGQHADASRWYAHALDAAADSGNLSVTLNLLMAAGESWLSLKQPARAVEYFELASRAADKLMFAHAAVDALEKLGVAWLGERKTVEAARAWTDAKALCERFGCEHQRHSLLERLVALYAQAGLKNQARAYEMEKDRIPAHREAAHAAQMAHVPGEDEREGHR
;
A
#
# COMPACT_ATOMS: atom_id res chain seq x y z
N MET A 1 9.02 -2.40 -0.67
CA MET A 1 7.75 -3.03 -0.23
C MET A 1 7.40 -4.28 -1.03
N HIS A 2 7.10 -4.21 -2.33
CA HIS A 2 6.66 -5.39 -3.11
C HIS A 2 7.60 -6.61 -3.04
N ARG A 3 8.93 -6.38 -3.08
CA ARG A 3 9.93 -7.45 -2.91
C ARG A 3 9.91 -8.06 -1.50
N GLU A 4 9.66 -7.26 -0.47
CA GLU A 4 9.58 -7.74 0.92
C GLU A 4 8.31 -8.57 1.10
N PHE A 5 7.18 -8.10 0.56
CA PHE A 5 5.94 -8.87 0.53
C PHE A 5 6.12 -10.23 -0.16
N ALA A 6 6.78 -10.25 -1.33
CA ALA A 6 7.04 -11.49 -2.05
C ALA A 6 8.01 -12.42 -1.29
N ALA A 7 9.02 -11.86 -0.62
CA ALA A 7 9.94 -12.64 0.21
C ALA A 7 9.25 -13.23 1.44
N THR A 8 8.39 -12.46 2.12
CA THR A 8 7.57 -12.94 3.24
C THR A 8 6.60 -14.02 2.77
N ASP A 9 5.89 -13.80 1.65
CA ASP A 9 4.97 -14.80 1.10
C ASP A 9 5.71 -16.10 0.73
N ALA A 10 6.88 -16.01 0.12
CA ALA A 10 7.72 -17.17 -0.18
C ALA A 10 8.13 -17.92 1.11
N ALA A 11 8.63 -17.20 2.12
CA ALA A 11 9.03 -17.79 3.40
C ALA A 11 7.87 -18.49 4.14
N LEU A 12 6.65 -17.94 4.06
CA LEU A 12 5.45 -18.60 4.59
C LEU A 12 5.15 -19.90 3.83
N GLY A 13 5.30 -19.88 2.51
CA GLY A 13 5.14 -21.07 1.67
C GLY A 13 6.15 -22.17 2.01
N ASP A 14 7.43 -21.80 2.06
CA ASP A 14 8.51 -22.72 2.40
C ASP A 14 8.27 -23.38 3.77
N PHE A 15 7.80 -22.60 4.76
CA PHE A 15 7.42 -23.12 6.07
C PHE A 15 6.23 -24.10 6.01
N ILE A 16 5.19 -23.78 5.24
CA ILE A 16 4.00 -24.64 5.14
C ILE A 16 4.33 -25.97 4.45
N GLU A 17 5.20 -25.94 3.43
CA GLU A 17 5.55 -27.11 2.62
C GLU A 17 6.52 -28.07 3.32
N GLN A 18 7.44 -27.56 4.13
CA GLN A 18 8.41 -28.40 4.84
C GLN A 18 7.75 -29.22 5.99
N PRO A 19 8.22 -30.44 6.30
CA PRO A 19 7.62 -31.30 7.33
C PRO A 19 8.32 -31.26 8.71
N ASP A 20 9.52 -30.69 8.81
CA ASP A 20 10.42 -30.84 9.96
C ASP A 20 10.07 -29.92 11.14
N TYR A 21 9.46 -28.77 10.83
CA TYR A 21 9.14 -27.72 11.80
C TYR A 21 7.63 -27.51 11.84
N PRO A 22 6.92 -27.91 12.91
CA PRO A 22 5.47 -27.71 12.98
C PRO A 22 5.08 -26.25 13.20
N THR A 23 6.00 -25.40 13.67
CA THR A 23 5.64 -24.09 14.22
C THR A 23 6.53 -22.96 13.70
N LEU A 24 5.88 -21.90 13.23
CA LEU A 24 6.47 -20.64 12.83
C LEU A 24 5.95 -19.54 13.75
N VAL A 25 6.87 -18.87 14.43
CA VAL A 25 6.59 -17.68 15.24
C VAL A 25 6.88 -16.44 14.41
N LEU A 26 5.87 -15.61 14.23
CA LEU A 26 5.91 -14.39 13.41
C LEU A 26 5.97 -13.16 14.32
N GLY A 27 7.15 -12.55 14.42
CA GLY A 27 7.32 -11.30 15.14
C GLY A 27 6.79 -10.14 14.30
N ALA A 28 5.68 -9.53 14.71
CA ALA A 28 4.99 -8.52 13.90
C ALA A 28 4.31 -7.44 14.74
N THR A 29 4.25 -6.22 14.21
CA THR A 29 3.34 -5.18 14.75
C THR A 29 1.87 -5.52 14.43
N ASP A 30 0.93 -4.81 15.05
CA ASP A 30 -0.51 -4.93 14.73
C ASP A 30 -0.80 -4.65 13.25
N LEU A 31 -0.04 -3.74 12.64
CA LEU A 31 -0.19 -3.41 11.22
C LEU A 31 0.39 -4.49 10.32
N ASP A 32 1.58 -5.00 10.66
CA ASP A 32 2.28 -5.99 9.84
C ASP A 32 1.57 -7.35 9.82
N ILE A 33 0.97 -7.75 10.94
CA ILE A 33 0.26 -9.03 11.02
C ILE A 33 -0.98 -9.08 10.12
N ALA A 34 -1.66 -7.94 9.92
CA ALA A 34 -2.79 -7.84 9.00
C ALA A 34 -2.38 -8.11 7.53
N LEU A 35 -1.13 -7.78 7.17
CA LEU A 35 -0.59 -8.05 5.84
C LEU A 35 -0.32 -9.54 5.64
N VAL A 36 0.24 -10.21 6.66
CA VAL A 36 0.48 -11.65 6.64
C VAL A 36 -0.83 -12.43 6.57
N PHE A 37 -1.83 -12.00 7.34
CA PHE A 37 -3.15 -12.60 7.30
C PHE A 37 -3.73 -12.60 5.88
N LYS A 38 -3.60 -11.47 5.15
CA LYS A 38 -4.02 -11.41 3.74
C LYS A 38 -3.23 -12.37 2.84
N MET A 39 -1.92 -12.52 3.03
CA MET A 39 -1.12 -13.50 2.28
C MET A 39 -1.62 -14.92 2.49
N LEU A 40 -1.92 -15.30 3.74
CA LEU A 40 -2.45 -16.63 4.05
C LEU A 40 -3.86 -16.83 3.47
N GLN A 41 -4.72 -15.82 3.47
CA GLN A 41 -6.02 -15.88 2.78
C GLN A 41 -5.90 -16.03 1.26
N GLU A 42 -4.88 -15.42 0.65
CA GLU A 42 -4.60 -15.59 -0.78
C GLU A 42 -3.99 -16.97 -1.09
N ARG A 43 -3.27 -17.56 -0.15
CA ARG A 43 -2.76 -18.93 -0.26
C ARG A 43 -3.87 -19.96 -0.12
N ASP A 44 -4.75 -19.82 0.86
CA ASP A 44 -5.94 -20.66 1.03
C ASP A 44 -6.78 -20.73 -0.25
N ARG A 45 -7.00 -19.59 -0.91
CA ARG A 45 -7.70 -19.53 -2.21
C ARG A 45 -6.98 -20.24 -3.36
N ARG A 46 -5.66 -20.44 -3.29
CA ARG A 46 -4.84 -21.02 -4.37
C ARG A 46 -4.44 -22.48 -4.10
N ASP A 47 -4.35 -22.86 -2.82
CA ASP A 47 -3.85 -24.16 -2.36
C ASP A 47 -5.01 -25.05 -1.90
N ALA A 48 -5.61 -25.75 -2.85
CA ALA A 48 -6.69 -26.71 -2.58
C ALA A 48 -6.21 -28.03 -1.94
N GLN A 49 -4.89 -28.21 -1.70
CA GLN A 49 -4.34 -29.44 -1.13
C GLN A 49 -4.21 -29.39 0.40
N ARG A 50 -4.48 -28.24 1.01
CA ARG A 50 -4.35 -28.01 2.46
C ARG A 50 -5.59 -27.31 2.99
N ILE A 51 -5.76 -27.37 4.31
CA ILE A 51 -6.84 -26.67 5.02
C ILE A 51 -6.24 -25.51 5.79
N TYR A 52 -6.73 -24.29 5.57
CA TYR A 52 -6.29 -23.10 6.29
C TYR A 52 -7.34 -22.67 7.31
N LEU A 53 -6.97 -22.71 8.59
CA LEU A 53 -7.78 -22.24 9.71
C LEU A 53 -7.21 -20.91 10.20
N LEU A 54 -7.88 -19.81 9.84
CA LEU A 54 -7.36 -18.46 10.06
C LEU A 54 -8.13 -17.72 11.16
N PHE A 55 -7.41 -17.23 12.18
CA PHE A 55 -8.01 -16.67 13.40
C PHE A 55 -7.46 -15.26 13.73
N PRO A 56 -7.94 -14.20 13.05
CA PRO A 56 -7.45 -12.82 13.16
C PRO A 56 -8.15 -12.01 14.28
N PHE A 57 -8.69 -12.68 15.30
CA PHE A 57 -9.53 -12.02 16.30
C PHE A 57 -8.70 -11.21 17.30
N GLU A 58 -9.28 -10.16 17.87
CA GLU A 58 -8.63 -9.39 18.93
C GLU A 58 -8.45 -10.25 20.19
N CYS A 59 -7.27 -10.16 20.81
CA CYS A 59 -6.97 -10.84 22.07
C CYS A 59 -6.98 -9.84 23.23
N ASP A 60 -8.19 -9.47 23.68
CA ASP A 60 -8.41 -8.76 24.95
C ASP A 60 -7.97 -9.64 26.13
N THR A 61 -8.50 -10.87 26.16
CA THR A 61 -8.16 -11.94 27.08
C THR A 61 -8.07 -13.25 26.31
N PRO A 62 -7.18 -14.18 26.67
CA PRO A 62 -7.01 -15.42 25.92
C PRO A 62 -8.23 -16.33 25.94
N GLY A 63 -8.99 -16.32 27.03
CA GLY A 63 -10.24 -17.06 27.12
C GLY A 63 -11.28 -16.58 26.11
N ARG A 64 -11.40 -15.26 25.91
CA ARG A 64 -12.29 -14.66 24.91
C ARG A 64 -11.78 -14.89 23.48
N TYR A 65 -10.48 -14.69 23.26
CA TYR A 65 -9.84 -14.97 21.98
C TYR A 65 -10.08 -16.41 21.54
N LEU A 66 -9.78 -17.38 22.42
CA LEU A 66 -9.98 -18.79 22.11
C LEU A 66 -11.46 -19.12 21.94
N GLN A 67 -12.36 -18.53 22.73
CA GLN A 67 -13.79 -18.71 22.53
C GLN A 67 -14.24 -18.31 21.12
N GLN A 68 -13.75 -17.17 20.60
CA GLN A 68 -14.04 -16.72 19.24
C GLN A 68 -13.41 -17.67 18.19
N CYS A 69 -12.18 -18.14 18.43
CA CYS A 69 -11.53 -19.14 17.57
C CYS A 69 -12.38 -20.42 17.47
N MET A 70 -12.85 -20.95 18.59
CA MET A 70 -13.64 -22.18 18.62
C MET A 70 -15.03 -22.00 18.01
N GLN A 71 -15.66 -20.84 18.20
CA GLN A 71 -16.93 -20.51 17.53
C GLN A 71 -16.75 -20.43 16.01
N SER A 72 -15.68 -19.80 15.53
CA SER A 72 -15.35 -19.75 14.11
C SER A 72 -15.06 -21.14 13.55
N LEU A 73 -14.29 -21.96 14.26
CA LEU A 73 -13.99 -23.33 13.86
C LEU A 73 -15.25 -24.20 13.78
N ALA A 74 -16.15 -24.10 14.77
CA ALA A 74 -17.42 -24.81 14.75
C ALA A 74 -18.28 -24.39 13.55
N ALA A 75 -18.31 -23.09 13.21
CA ALA A 75 -19.03 -22.59 12.04
C ALA A 75 -18.41 -23.11 10.72
N GLN A 76 -17.08 -23.18 10.62
CA GLN A 76 -16.40 -23.74 9.45
C GLN A 76 -16.71 -25.24 9.28
N ILE A 77 -16.66 -26.03 10.36
CA ILE A 77 -17.06 -27.46 10.33
C ILE A 77 -18.53 -27.59 9.92
N ALA A 78 -19.42 -26.73 10.41
CA ALA A 78 -20.84 -26.76 10.06
C ALA A 78 -21.08 -26.44 8.56
N ALA A 79 -20.36 -25.46 8.01
CA ALA A 79 -20.43 -25.11 6.59
C ALA A 79 -19.92 -26.26 5.69
N GLU A 80 -18.79 -26.86 6.04
CA GLU A 80 -18.27 -28.04 5.32
C GLU A 80 -19.23 -29.23 5.42
N ASN A 81 -19.84 -29.45 6.59
CA ASN A 81 -20.86 -30.49 6.77
C ASN A 81 -22.12 -30.24 5.92
N GLN A 82 -22.45 -28.99 5.63
CA GLN A 82 -23.53 -28.67 4.69
C GLN A 82 -23.14 -29.09 3.26
N ALA A 83 -21.97 -28.68 2.78
CA ALA A 83 -21.46 -29.05 1.46
C ALA A 83 -21.37 -30.58 1.28
N ARG A 84 -20.82 -31.29 2.28
CA ARG A 84 -20.75 -32.76 2.28
C ARG A 84 -22.11 -33.43 2.14
N ARG A 85 -23.14 -32.92 2.81
CA ARG A 85 -24.51 -33.46 2.70
C ARG A 85 -25.09 -33.27 1.31
N GLU A 86 -24.81 -32.13 0.69
CA GLU A 86 -25.22 -31.84 -0.69
C GLU A 86 -24.54 -32.79 -1.69
N GLU A 87 -23.30 -33.21 -1.40
CA GLU A 87 -22.53 -34.20 -2.18
C GLU A 87 -22.81 -35.66 -1.79
N GLY A 88 -23.65 -35.92 -0.79
CA GLY A 88 -23.95 -37.29 -0.30
C GLY A 88 -22.80 -37.94 0.49
N ILE A 89 -21.83 -37.16 0.94
CA ILE A 89 -20.70 -37.58 1.79
C ILE A 89 -21.11 -37.50 3.26
N ALA A 90 -20.64 -38.46 4.08
CA ALA A 90 -20.90 -38.44 5.52
C ALA A 90 -20.34 -37.16 6.18
N PRO A 91 -21.11 -36.49 7.04
CA PRO A 91 -20.64 -35.28 7.73
C PRO A 91 -19.54 -35.64 8.74
N TRP A 92 -18.62 -34.71 8.93
CA TRP A 92 -17.66 -34.70 10.03
C TRP A 92 -18.34 -34.58 11.39
N ALA A 93 -17.68 -35.13 12.41
CA ALA A 93 -18.08 -34.96 13.80
C ALA A 93 -18.01 -33.48 14.22
N GLU A 94 -19.01 -33.02 14.96
CA GLU A 94 -19.06 -31.66 15.50
C GLU A 94 -17.92 -31.39 16.48
N LEU A 95 -17.60 -30.11 16.67
CA LEU A 95 -16.55 -29.70 17.61
C LEU A 95 -16.94 -30.13 19.05
N PRO A 96 -16.07 -30.85 19.78
CA PRO A 96 -16.39 -31.33 21.12
C PRO A 96 -16.67 -30.17 22.07
N LEU A 97 -17.69 -30.32 22.94
CA LEU A 97 -18.07 -29.29 23.93
C LEU A 97 -16.91 -28.87 24.84
N PHE A 98 -15.95 -29.78 25.09
CA PHE A 98 -14.72 -29.51 25.83
C PHE A 98 -13.92 -28.35 25.23
N CYS A 99 -13.90 -28.21 23.90
CA CYS A 99 -13.19 -27.11 23.22
C CYS A 99 -13.82 -25.74 23.53
N THR A 100 -15.11 -25.71 23.86
CA THR A 100 -15.87 -24.49 24.18
C THR A 100 -16.15 -24.29 25.68
N ASP A 101 -15.67 -25.19 26.54
CA ASP A 101 -15.93 -25.14 27.99
C ASP A 101 -15.10 -24.03 28.67
N PRO A 102 -15.71 -22.95 29.19
CA PRO A 102 -14.97 -21.88 29.87
C PRO A 102 -14.33 -22.32 31.19
N GLY A 103 -14.72 -23.48 31.76
CA GLY A 103 -14.11 -24.04 32.96
C GLY A 103 -12.75 -24.73 32.72
N GLN A 104 -12.36 -24.94 31.46
CA GLN A 104 -11.08 -25.55 31.09
C GLN A 104 -10.01 -24.52 30.73
N LEU A 105 -8.75 -24.88 30.96
CA LEU A 105 -7.61 -24.06 30.57
C LEU A 105 -7.60 -23.85 29.04
N PRO A 106 -7.41 -22.61 28.54
CA PRO A 106 -7.37 -22.32 27.11
C PRO A 106 -6.42 -23.22 26.32
N ALA A 107 -5.20 -23.44 26.82
CA ALA A 107 -4.21 -24.34 26.21
C ALA A 107 -4.74 -25.78 25.99
N ARG A 108 -5.50 -26.31 26.96
CA ARG A 108 -6.08 -27.68 26.85
C ARG A 108 -7.21 -27.73 25.83
N ARG A 109 -8.04 -26.70 25.81
CA ARG A 109 -9.14 -26.57 24.84
C ARG A 109 -8.60 -26.48 23.40
N LEU A 110 -7.54 -25.69 23.22
CA LEU A 110 -6.87 -25.54 21.92
C LEU A 110 -6.25 -26.86 21.46
N LYS A 111 -5.51 -27.56 22.33
CA LYS A 111 -4.95 -28.88 22.00
C LYS A 111 -6.05 -29.89 21.62
N ALA A 112 -7.14 -29.95 22.38
CA ALA A 112 -8.26 -30.84 22.07
C ALA A 112 -8.91 -30.51 20.71
N ALA A 113 -9.00 -29.22 20.35
CA ALA A 113 -9.49 -28.81 19.04
C ALA A 113 -8.54 -29.23 17.90
N VAL A 114 -7.22 -29.09 18.10
CA VAL A 114 -6.20 -29.55 17.14
C VAL A 114 -6.32 -31.05 16.90
N GLU A 115 -6.34 -31.85 17.97
CA GLU A 115 -6.51 -33.31 17.90
C GLU A 115 -7.83 -33.71 17.22
N HIS A 116 -8.92 -33.00 17.54
CA HIS A 116 -10.23 -33.23 16.91
C HIS A 116 -10.19 -32.97 15.40
N VAL A 117 -9.71 -31.81 14.96
CA VAL A 117 -9.64 -31.48 13.52
C VAL A 117 -8.74 -32.48 12.80
N ARG A 118 -7.63 -32.91 13.40
CA ARG A 118 -6.78 -33.93 12.80
C ARG A 118 -7.53 -35.23 12.52
N SER A 119 -8.41 -35.63 13.44
CA SER A 119 -9.23 -36.85 13.28
C SER A 119 -10.29 -36.75 12.18
N LEU A 120 -10.66 -35.54 11.76
CA LEU A 120 -11.63 -35.32 10.68
C LEU A 120 -11.00 -35.39 9.29
N VAL A 121 -9.74 -34.98 9.18
CA VAL A 121 -9.05 -34.73 7.91
C VAL A 121 -8.17 -35.92 7.55
N ALA A 122 -8.26 -36.39 6.30
CA ALA A 122 -7.50 -37.53 5.79
C ALA A 122 -5.98 -37.37 5.96
N GLU A 123 -5.28 -38.50 6.10
CA GLU A 123 -3.81 -38.53 6.16
C GLU A 123 -3.20 -37.93 4.89
N GLY A 124 -2.08 -37.21 5.04
CA GLY A 124 -1.39 -36.53 3.95
C GLY A 124 -1.92 -35.13 3.60
N ILE A 125 -3.04 -34.70 4.18
CA ILE A 125 -3.52 -33.30 4.07
C ILE A 125 -3.03 -32.51 5.29
N ASP A 126 -2.17 -31.52 5.05
CA ASP A 126 -1.70 -30.61 6.09
C ASP A 126 -2.80 -29.60 6.49
N ILE A 127 -2.84 -29.24 7.77
CA ILE A 127 -3.74 -28.25 8.34
C ILE A 127 -2.92 -27.07 8.87
N VAL A 128 -3.11 -25.90 8.28
CA VAL A 128 -2.46 -24.66 8.67
C VAL A 128 -3.32 -23.92 9.69
N TRP A 129 -2.80 -23.72 10.89
CA TRP A 129 -3.41 -22.95 11.97
C TRP A 129 -2.77 -21.58 12.07
N ALA A 130 -3.47 -20.54 11.64
CA ALA A 130 -3.01 -19.16 11.76
C ALA A 130 -3.65 -18.48 13.00
N LEU A 131 -3.03 -18.66 14.16
CA LEU A 131 -3.43 -18.08 15.44
C LEU A 131 -2.79 -16.70 15.59
N MET A 132 -3.32 -15.73 14.84
CA MET A 132 -2.69 -14.45 14.58
C MET A 132 -3.60 -13.29 15.01
N PRO A 133 -3.79 -13.07 16.32
CA PRO A 133 -4.66 -12.01 16.79
C PRO A 133 -4.26 -10.66 16.22
N SER A 134 -5.24 -9.85 15.81
CA SER A 134 -5.00 -8.50 15.25
C SER A 134 -4.40 -7.53 16.28
N MET A 135 -4.64 -7.79 17.57
CA MET A 135 -4.11 -7.06 18.72
C MET A 135 -3.96 -8.01 19.91
N VAL A 136 -2.93 -7.83 20.74
CA VAL A 136 -2.70 -8.61 21.97
C VAL A 136 -2.54 -7.70 23.19
N ALA A 137 -3.58 -7.62 24.02
CA ALA A 137 -3.56 -6.85 25.25
C ALA A 137 -2.82 -7.61 26.37
N ASP A 138 -3.28 -8.84 26.65
CA ASP A 138 -2.67 -9.74 27.63
C ASP A 138 -1.71 -10.73 26.97
N ALA A 139 -0.43 -10.39 26.99
CA ALA A 139 0.62 -11.13 26.33
C ALA A 139 1.05 -12.40 27.08
N THR A 140 0.99 -12.38 28.42
CA THR A 140 1.48 -13.49 29.25
C THR A 140 0.57 -14.69 29.09
N ASP A 141 -0.73 -14.49 29.30
CA ASP A 141 -1.68 -15.60 29.25
C ASP A 141 -1.92 -16.07 27.80
N TYR A 142 -1.77 -15.20 26.80
CA TYR A 142 -1.74 -15.61 25.40
C TYR A 142 -0.55 -16.54 25.13
N ALA A 143 0.65 -16.19 25.63
CA ALA A 143 1.82 -17.03 25.50
C ALA A 143 1.65 -18.39 26.18
N GLU A 144 1.05 -18.44 27.37
CA GLU A 144 0.72 -19.71 28.04
C GLU A 144 -0.28 -20.55 27.23
N THR A 145 -1.26 -19.90 26.59
CA THR A 145 -2.24 -20.58 25.74
C THR A 145 -1.61 -21.19 24.50
N MET A 146 -0.64 -20.49 23.89
CA MET A 146 0.09 -20.95 22.70
C MET A 146 1.23 -21.92 23.03
N TRP A 147 1.70 -21.95 24.28
CA TRP A 147 2.89 -22.70 24.70
C TRP A 147 2.96 -24.15 24.20
N PRO A 148 1.88 -24.96 24.28
CA PRO A 148 1.94 -26.35 23.80
C PRO A 148 2.22 -26.47 22.30
N LEU A 149 1.94 -25.43 21.51
CA LEU A 149 2.17 -25.44 20.07
C LEU A 149 3.61 -25.11 19.70
N LEU A 150 4.46 -24.67 20.63
CA LEU A 150 5.84 -24.28 20.33
C LEU A 150 6.81 -25.45 20.20
N ALA A 151 6.41 -26.71 20.44
CA ALA A 151 7.27 -27.89 20.27
C ALA A 151 8.68 -27.76 20.91
N LEU A 152 8.82 -27.02 22.02
CA LEU A 152 10.11 -26.67 22.61
C LEU A 152 10.87 -27.88 23.17
N ASP A 153 10.12 -28.87 23.66
CA ASP A 153 10.63 -30.13 24.18
C ASP A 153 10.67 -31.25 23.13
N GLY A 154 10.46 -30.91 21.85
CA GLY A 154 10.42 -31.85 20.74
C GLY A 154 9.03 -31.98 20.10
N PHE A 155 9.02 -32.64 18.94
CA PHE A 155 7.81 -32.90 18.16
C PHE A 155 7.01 -34.06 18.76
N GLU A 156 5.74 -33.81 19.09
CA GLU A 156 4.80 -34.82 19.58
C GLU A 156 3.93 -35.37 18.44
N ALA A 157 3.46 -36.62 18.56
CA ALA A 157 2.66 -37.26 17.50
C ALA A 157 1.37 -36.50 17.12
N TRP A 158 0.74 -35.80 18.06
CA TRP A 158 -0.47 -35.02 17.79
C TRP A 158 -0.20 -33.77 16.93
N MET A 159 1.06 -33.34 16.78
CA MET A 159 1.46 -32.21 15.94
C MET A 159 1.62 -32.61 14.46
N GLU A 160 1.57 -33.90 14.14
CA GLU A 160 1.75 -34.40 12.78
C GLU A 160 0.64 -33.93 11.84
N GLY A 161 1.05 -33.47 10.65
CA GLY A 161 0.14 -32.89 9.66
C GLY A 161 -0.42 -31.51 10.05
N HIS A 162 0.15 -30.84 11.05
CA HIS A 162 -0.20 -29.46 11.41
C HIS A 162 0.94 -28.49 11.11
N ARG A 163 0.58 -27.25 10.75
CA ARG A 163 1.49 -26.10 10.66
C ARG A 163 0.91 -24.94 11.46
N PHE A 164 1.58 -24.55 12.54
CA PHE A 164 1.14 -23.48 13.43
C PHE A 164 1.87 -22.18 13.08
N CYS A 165 1.14 -21.19 12.58
CA CYS A 165 1.57 -19.81 12.43
C CYS A 165 1.10 -19.02 13.64
N LEU A 166 2.03 -18.68 14.55
CA LEU A 166 1.74 -18.00 15.81
C LEU A 166 2.25 -16.56 15.76
N ARG A 167 1.45 -15.61 16.23
CA ARG A 167 1.89 -14.21 16.33
C ARG A 167 2.71 -13.99 17.59
N ASP A 168 3.87 -13.37 17.45
CA ASP A 168 4.62 -12.72 18.52
C ASP A 168 4.71 -11.21 18.24
N ASP A 169 4.99 -10.42 19.26
CA ASP A 169 5.24 -8.99 19.10
C ASP A 169 6.73 -8.71 18.90
N CYS A 170 7.07 -7.94 17.88
CA CYS A 170 8.47 -7.67 17.52
C CYS A 170 9.24 -6.89 18.60
N ALA A 171 8.55 -6.07 19.41
CA ALA A 171 9.14 -5.23 20.45
C ALA A 171 9.15 -5.93 21.83
N ARG A 172 8.02 -6.54 22.22
CA ARG A 172 7.82 -7.19 23.52
C ARG A 172 8.33 -8.63 23.55
N ARG A 173 8.29 -9.35 22.42
CA ARG A 173 8.71 -10.76 22.25
C ARG A 173 8.19 -11.67 23.37
N PHE A 174 6.88 -11.75 23.49
CA PHE A 174 6.21 -12.46 24.58
C PHE A 174 6.07 -13.97 24.36
N LEU A 175 6.07 -14.46 23.11
CA LEU A 175 6.02 -15.91 22.85
C LEU A 175 7.38 -16.58 23.08
N LEU A 176 8.42 -16.01 22.48
CA LEU A 176 9.78 -16.53 22.62
C LEU A 176 10.74 -15.38 22.84
N SER A 177 11.29 -15.31 24.05
CA SER A 177 12.40 -14.42 24.35
C SER A 177 13.63 -14.77 23.49
N PRO A 178 14.57 -13.83 23.26
CA PRO A 178 15.74 -14.07 22.42
C PRO A 178 16.54 -15.34 22.81
N GLY A 179 16.76 -15.55 24.11
CA GLY A 179 17.48 -16.72 24.61
C GLY A 179 16.70 -18.04 24.52
N GLN A 180 15.36 -17.99 24.43
CA GLN A 180 14.53 -19.17 24.15
C GLN A 180 14.52 -19.49 22.65
N ARG A 181 14.47 -18.47 21.77
CA ARG A 181 14.54 -18.66 20.31
C ARG A 181 15.81 -19.40 19.90
N GLU A 182 16.96 -19.05 20.48
CA GLU A 182 18.24 -19.74 20.21
C GLU A 182 18.22 -21.23 20.60
N LYS A 183 17.39 -21.61 21.57
CA LYS A 183 17.29 -22.99 22.07
C LYS A 183 16.15 -23.78 21.44
N ALA A 184 15.19 -23.10 20.80
CA ALA A 184 14.00 -23.70 20.20
C ALA A 184 14.35 -24.39 18.86
N ARG A 185 14.89 -25.60 18.95
CA ARG A 185 15.40 -26.36 17.78
C ARG A 185 14.34 -26.76 16.76
N HIS A 186 13.06 -26.73 17.12
CA HIS A 186 11.93 -27.14 16.29
C HIS A 186 10.96 -26.00 15.97
N VAL A 187 11.35 -24.75 16.23
CA VAL A 187 10.55 -23.56 15.94
C VAL A 187 11.29 -22.68 14.96
N LEU A 188 10.63 -22.30 13.88
CA LEU A 188 11.11 -21.23 13.01
C LEU A 188 10.62 -19.89 13.53
N ALA A 189 11.45 -18.86 13.38
CA ALA A 189 11.08 -17.49 13.74
C ALA A 189 11.32 -16.57 12.55
N LEU A 190 10.31 -15.76 12.22
CA LEU A 190 10.39 -14.75 11.17
C LEU A 190 9.94 -13.40 11.75
N ASP A 191 10.88 -12.47 11.87
CA ASP A 191 10.59 -11.10 12.30
C ASP A 191 10.25 -10.25 11.05
N LEU A 192 9.06 -9.65 11.05
CA LEU A 192 8.53 -8.84 9.97
C LEU A 192 8.82 -7.36 10.24
N ASP A 193 9.26 -6.68 9.19
CA ASP A 193 9.59 -5.27 9.25
C ASP A 193 9.28 -4.61 7.91
N PHE A 194 8.06 -4.08 7.79
CA PHE A 194 7.64 -3.33 6.61
C PHE A 194 7.85 -1.82 6.77
N SER A 195 8.69 -1.40 7.73
CA SER A 195 8.95 0.00 8.01
C SER A 195 9.64 0.74 6.84
N PRO A 196 9.42 2.06 6.69
CA PRO A 196 10.17 2.89 5.75
C PRO A 196 11.69 2.80 5.96
N GLU A 197 12.15 2.66 7.20
CA GLU A 197 13.55 2.51 7.58
C GLU A 197 14.15 1.22 7.01
N LYS A 198 13.46 0.08 7.19
CA LYS A 198 13.89 -1.20 6.62
C LYS A 198 13.91 -1.17 5.09
N ALA A 199 12.92 -0.52 4.48
CA ALA A 199 12.89 -0.32 3.04
C ALA A 199 14.09 0.52 2.57
N ALA A 200 14.40 1.62 3.27
CA ALA A 200 15.56 2.45 2.98
C ALA A 200 16.88 1.68 3.10
N ASP A 201 17.05 0.93 4.20
CA ASP A 201 18.24 0.10 4.44
C ASP A 201 18.44 -0.97 3.37
N THR A 202 17.34 -1.59 2.94
CA THR A 202 17.37 -2.61 1.88
C THR A 202 17.79 -2.00 0.56
N LEU A 203 17.28 -0.82 0.22
CA LEU A 203 17.69 -0.08 -0.98
C LEU A 203 19.15 0.39 -0.87
N ALA A 204 19.59 0.85 0.30
CA ALA A 204 20.96 1.27 0.54
C ALA A 204 21.94 0.09 0.40
N ARG A 205 21.60 -1.08 0.95
CA ARG A 205 22.37 -2.31 0.75
C ARG A 205 22.44 -2.68 -0.73
N ALA A 206 21.31 -2.66 -1.44
CA ALA A 206 21.27 -2.97 -2.87
C ALA A 206 22.10 -1.99 -3.73
N LEU A 207 22.11 -0.70 -3.40
CA LEU A 207 22.94 0.31 -4.07
C LEU A 207 24.44 0.05 -3.87
N ASN A 208 24.83 -0.33 -2.65
CA ASN A 208 26.23 -0.50 -2.25
C ASN A 208 26.79 -1.90 -2.52
N ASP A 209 25.95 -2.87 -2.88
CA ASP A 209 26.33 -4.24 -3.20
C ASP A 209 27.04 -4.32 -4.57
N ALA A 210 28.37 -4.43 -4.55
CA ALA A 210 29.18 -4.50 -5.76
C ALA A 210 28.98 -5.78 -6.58
N ALA A 211 28.37 -6.82 -6.00
CA ALA A 211 28.04 -8.04 -6.74
C ALA A 211 26.82 -7.87 -7.65
N ARG A 212 25.99 -6.85 -7.41
CA ARG A 212 24.81 -6.58 -8.23
C ARG A 212 25.15 -5.86 -9.54
N PRO A 213 24.41 -6.13 -10.63
CA PRO A 213 24.52 -5.36 -11.86
C PRO A 213 24.34 -3.86 -11.60
N ILE A 214 25.12 -3.03 -12.29
CA ILE A 214 25.08 -1.57 -12.12
C ILE A 214 23.68 -0.99 -12.33
N PHE A 215 22.91 -1.56 -13.26
CA PHE A 215 21.53 -1.14 -13.52
C PHE A 215 20.62 -1.32 -12.29
N GLU A 216 20.69 -2.47 -11.61
CA GLU A 216 19.90 -2.71 -10.39
C GLU A 216 20.31 -1.76 -9.26
N ARG A 217 21.61 -1.48 -9.14
CA ARG A 217 22.13 -0.51 -8.17
C ARG A 217 21.59 0.89 -8.44
N MET A 218 21.56 1.32 -9.71
CA MET A 218 20.99 2.62 -10.09
C MET A 218 19.47 2.67 -9.91
N GLN A 219 18.75 1.58 -10.14
CA GLN A 219 17.34 1.49 -9.80
C GLN A 219 17.10 1.65 -8.28
N ALA A 220 17.93 1.02 -7.45
CA ALA A 220 17.89 1.19 -6.00
C ALA A 220 18.22 2.64 -5.59
N ALA A 221 19.22 3.27 -6.23
CA ALA A 221 19.53 4.69 -6.01
C ALA A 221 18.34 5.60 -6.32
N MET A 222 17.62 5.38 -7.43
CA MET A 222 16.45 6.17 -7.81
C MET A 222 15.33 6.07 -6.77
N GLN A 223 15.01 4.86 -6.32
CA GLN A 223 13.98 4.64 -5.30
C GLN A 223 14.39 5.26 -3.95
N LEU A 224 15.65 5.11 -3.57
CA LEU A 224 16.16 5.67 -2.33
C LEU A 224 16.24 7.20 -2.37
N ALA A 225 16.60 7.80 -3.51
CA ALA A 225 16.59 9.24 -3.70
C ALA A 225 15.19 9.83 -3.52
N ALA A 226 14.18 9.19 -4.11
CA ALA A 226 12.78 9.59 -3.94
C ALA A 226 12.33 9.46 -2.47
N LEU A 227 12.68 8.37 -1.80
CA LEU A 227 12.37 8.16 -0.38
C LEU A 227 13.07 9.21 0.51
N ASP A 228 14.33 9.52 0.25
CA ASP A 228 15.04 10.56 0.99
C ASP A 228 14.40 11.94 0.77
N LEU A 229 13.99 12.25 -0.45
CA LEU A 229 13.27 13.49 -0.76
C LEU A 229 11.94 13.59 0.00
N THR A 230 11.11 12.54 -0.01
CA THR A 230 9.80 12.54 0.65
C THR A 230 9.91 12.73 2.17
N HIS A 231 10.92 12.12 2.79
CA HIS A 231 11.21 12.24 4.22
C HIS A 231 12.08 13.44 4.60
N GLY A 232 12.40 14.34 3.66
CA GLY A 232 13.13 15.59 3.95
C GLY A 232 14.64 15.42 4.17
N ARG A 233 15.20 14.25 3.83
CA ARG A 233 16.64 13.97 3.82
C ARG A 233 17.28 14.54 2.54
N LEU A 234 17.25 15.87 2.42
CA LEU A 234 17.51 16.58 1.18
C LEU A 234 18.96 16.41 0.67
N ASP A 235 19.95 16.41 1.55
CA ASP A 235 21.35 16.21 1.17
C ASP A 235 21.58 14.80 0.61
N GLN A 236 21.00 13.79 1.26
CA GLN A 236 21.07 12.39 0.83
C GLN A 236 20.37 12.17 -0.52
N ALA A 237 19.22 12.83 -0.75
CA ALA A 237 18.53 12.79 -2.03
C ALA A 237 19.36 13.45 -3.14
N LEU A 238 19.93 14.62 -2.86
CA LEU A 238 20.75 15.37 -3.81
C LEU A 238 21.98 14.58 -4.28
N GLU A 239 22.68 13.94 -3.35
CA GLU A 239 23.83 13.08 -3.67
C GLU A 239 23.44 11.95 -4.63
N LYS A 240 22.31 11.28 -4.37
CA LYS A 240 21.83 10.17 -5.20
C LYS A 240 21.34 10.64 -6.57
N TYR A 241 20.63 11.76 -6.65
CA TYR A 241 20.24 12.31 -7.95
C TYR A 241 21.44 12.78 -8.78
N ARG A 242 22.51 13.31 -8.15
CA ARG A 242 23.76 13.62 -8.85
C ARG A 242 24.47 12.38 -9.36
N LEU A 243 24.52 11.31 -8.55
CA LEU A 243 25.03 10.00 -8.97
C LEU A 243 24.27 9.48 -10.19
N LEU A 244 22.94 9.49 -10.14
CA LEU A 244 22.06 9.05 -11.23
C LEU A 244 22.27 9.89 -12.50
N TYR A 245 22.38 11.21 -12.37
CA TYR A 245 22.64 12.10 -13.49
C TYR A 245 23.99 11.77 -14.16
N GLY A 246 25.06 11.58 -13.37
CA GLY A 246 26.37 11.20 -13.87
C GLY A 246 26.33 9.90 -14.67
N TRP A 247 25.70 8.88 -14.10
CA TRP A 247 25.52 7.58 -14.78
C TRP A 247 24.70 7.71 -16.08
N HIS A 248 23.56 8.37 -16.05
CA HIS A 248 22.73 8.53 -17.25
C HIS A 248 23.39 9.39 -18.34
N ARG A 249 24.26 10.32 -17.97
CA ARG A 249 25.08 11.08 -18.91
C ARG A 249 26.10 10.20 -19.61
N GLU A 250 26.80 9.34 -18.89
CA GLU A 250 27.75 8.37 -19.46
C GLU A 250 27.06 7.40 -20.42
N GLN A 251 25.86 6.95 -20.04
CA GLN A 251 25.04 6.05 -20.87
C GLN A 251 24.33 6.75 -22.04
N ARG A 252 24.49 8.08 -22.19
CA ARG A 252 23.76 8.91 -23.16
C ARG A 252 22.26 8.65 -23.15
N ASN A 253 21.69 8.50 -21.95
CA ASN A 253 20.26 8.28 -21.73
C ASN A 253 19.59 9.61 -21.36
N PRO A 254 18.98 10.33 -22.33
CA PRO A 254 18.39 11.64 -22.09
C PRO A 254 17.20 11.58 -21.13
N LEU A 255 16.39 10.52 -21.18
CA LEU A 255 15.26 10.33 -20.27
C LEU A 255 15.72 10.23 -18.81
N GLY A 256 16.75 9.43 -18.57
CA GLY A 256 17.31 9.28 -17.23
C GLY A 256 18.01 10.54 -16.72
N GLN A 257 18.65 11.31 -17.62
CA GLN A 257 19.18 12.63 -17.28
C GLN A 257 18.07 13.59 -16.87
N ALA A 258 16.97 13.64 -17.61
CA ALA A 258 15.81 14.49 -17.30
C ALA A 258 15.21 14.15 -15.93
N LEU A 259 15.02 12.86 -15.62
CA LEU A 259 14.51 12.41 -14.33
C LEU A 259 15.44 12.78 -13.17
N ALA A 260 16.74 12.57 -13.33
CA ALA A 260 17.72 12.91 -12.29
C ALA A 260 17.82 14.43 -12.07
N LEU A 261 17.85 15.24 -13.14
CA LEU A 261 17.85 16.70 -13.06
C LEU A 261 16.54 17.24 -12.46
N GLY A 262 15.40 16.63 -12.81
CA GLY A 262 14.11 16.93 -12.19
C GLY A 262 14.14 16.69 -10.68
N GLY A 263 14.67 15.55 -10.25
CA GLY A 263 14.85 15.26 -8.82
C GLY A 263 15.77 16.25 -8.09
N ILE A 264 16.82 16.75 -8.74
CA ILE A 264 17.66 17.84 -8.20
C ILE A 264 16.83 19.13 -8.06
N GLY A 265 16.00 19.44 -9.06
CA GLY A 265 15.04 20.55 -9.00
C GLY A 265 14.06 20.41 -7.83
N ASP A 266 13.53 19.21 -7.60
CA ASP A 266 12.61 18.93 -6.50
C ASP A 266 13.28 19.11 -5.13
N VAL A 267 14.54 18.70 -4.99
CA VAL A 267 15.34 18.97 -3.79
C VAL A 267 15.45 20.48 -3.56
N ALA A 268 15.82 21.25 -4.59
CA ALA A 268 15.94 22.71 -4.49
C ALA A 268 14.60 23.37 -4.13
N THR A 269 13.48 22.90 -4.70
CA THR A 269 12.12 23.34 -4.36
C THR A 269 11.81 23.07 -2.89
N ARG A 270 12.08 21.86 -2.38
CA ARG A 270 11.86 21.52 -0.97
C ARG A 270 12.77 22.30 -0.01
N SER A 271 13.94 22.74 -0.45
CA SER A 271 14.82 23.64 0.30
C SER A 271 14.40 25.13 0.21
N GLY A 272 13.32 25.47 -0.52
CA GLY A 272 12.90 26.86 -0.74
C GLY A 272 13.78 27.64 -1.73
N GLN A 273 14.72 26.98 -2.40
CA GLN A 273 15.65 27.57 -3.37
C GLN A 273 15.02 27.61 -4.77
N HIS A 274 13.88 28.30 -4.91
CA HIS A 274 13.07 28.30 -6.14
C HIS A 274 13.81 28.83 -7.39
N ALA A 275 14.80 29.71 -7.20
CA ALA A 275 15.63 30.22 -8.30
C ALA A 275 16.59 29.16 -8.85
N ASP A 276 17.08 28.26 -8.01
CA ASP A 276 17.91 27.14 -8.45
C ASP A 276 17.04 26.02 -8.99
N ALA A 277 15.90 25.75 -8.36
CA ALA A 277 14.92 24.80 -8.87
C ALA A 277 14.52 25.09 -10.32
N SER A 278 14.20 26.35 -10.65
CA SER A 278 13.84 26.72 -12.02
C SER A 278 14.96 26.51 -13.04
N ARG A 279 16.23 26.69 -12.65
CA ARG A 279 17.39 26.38 -13.50
C ARG A 279 17.54 24.87 -13.71
N TRP A 280 17.40 24.07 -12.65
CA TRP A 280 17.49 22.62 -12.75
C TRP A 280 16.35 22.03 -13.58
N TYR A 281 15.12 22.50 -13.41
CA TYR A 281 14.01 22.08 -14.26
C TYR A 281 14.20 22.50 -15.72
N ALA A 282 14.77 23.67 -16.01
CA ALA A 282 15.11 24.05 -17.39
C ALA A 282 16.11 23.07 -18.03
N HIS A 283 17.18 22.71 -17.31
CA HIS A 283 18.12 21.68 -17.78
C HIS A 283 17.46 20.31 -17.93
N ALA A 284 16.53 19.96 -17.04
CA ALA A 284 15.78 18.72 -17.14
C ALA A 284 14.86 18.71 -18.38
N LEU A 285 14.25 19.86 -18.72
CA LEU A 285 13.41 20.03 -19.91
C LEU A 285 14.19 19.90 -21.21
N ASP A 286 15.41 20.42 -21.27
CA ASP A 286 16.31 20.22 -22.42
C ASP A 286 16.57 18.72 -22.64
N ALA A 287 16.92 17.99 -21.57
CA ALA A 287 17.12 16.54 -21.63
C ALA A 287 15.82 15.77 -21.96
N ALA A 288 14.67 16.23 -21.46
CA ALA A 288 13.38 15.62 -21.73
C ALA A 288 12.97 15.81 -23.21
N ALA A 289 13.26 16.98 -23.80
CA ALA A 289 13.04 17.25 -25.21
C ALA A 289 13.83 16.27 -26.10
N ASP A 290 15.11 16.02 -25.77
CA ASP A 290 15.94 15.04 -26.47
C ASP A 290 15.41 13.60 -26.34
N SER A 291 14.76 13.28 -25.22
CA SER A 291 14.18 11.96 -24.98
C SER A 291 12.85 11.71 -25.73
N GLY A 292 12.13 12.77 -26.11
CA GLY A 292 10.77 12.70 -26.64
C GLY A 292 9.71 12.25 -25.64
N ASN A 293 10.03 12.07 -24.35
CA ASN A 293 9.09 11.60 -23.34
C ASN A 293 8.19 12.75 -22.84
N LEU A 294 7.01 12.87 -23.46
CA LEU A 294 6.07 13.94 -23.18
C LEU A 294 5.51 13.92 -21.74
N SER A 295 5.42 12.74 -21.11
CA SER A 295 4.94 12.63 -19.73
C SER A 295 5.93 13.21 -18.72
N VAL A 296 7.24 12.95 -18.91
CA VAL A 296 8.29 13.57 -18.08
C VAL A 296 8.34 15.07 -18.36
N THR A 297 8.26 15.49 -19.62
CA THR A 297 8.20 16.91 -19.99
C THR A 297 7.05 17.63 -19.31
N LEU A 298 5.84 17.05 -19.31
CA LEU A 298 4.67 17.62 -18.63
C LEU A 298 4.93 17.88 -17.14
N ASN A 299 5.45 16.89 -16.42
CA ASN A 299 5.73 17.02 -14.98
C ASN A 299 6.78 18.12 -14.72
N LEU A 300 7.83 18.18 -15.53
CA LEU A 300 8.87 19.20 -15.41
C LEU A 300 8.36 20.61 -15.73
N LEU A 301 7.47 20.75 -16.72
CA LEU A 301 6.84 22.04 -17.06
C LEU A 301 5.98 22.54 -15.89
N MET A 302 5.19 21.65 -15.27
CA MET A 302 4.39 21.99 -14.10
C MET A 302 5.28 22.46 -12.93
N ALA A 303 6.32 21.70 -12.58
CA ALA A 303 7.23 22.04 -11.50
C ALA A 303 8.02 23.34 -11.74
N ALA A 304 8.45 23.59 -12.98
CA ALA A 304 9.07 24.84 -13.38
C ALA A 304 8.11 26.02 -13.27
N GLY A 305 6.87 25.88 -13.74
CA GLY A 305 5.83 26.91 -13.63
C GLY A 305 5.53 27.29 -12.18
N GLU A 306 5.42 26.29 -11.29
CA GLU A 306 5.23 26.52 -9.86
C GLU A 306 6.42 27.23 -9.21
N SER A 307 7.65 26.88 -9.61
CA SER A 307 8.85 27.58 -9.15
C SER A 307 8.83 29.07 -9.53
N TRP A 308 8.37 29.40 -10.74
CA TRP A 308 8.24 30.80 -11.18
C TRP A 308 7.12 31.56 -10.44
N LEU A 309 6.01 30.90 -10.10
CA LEU A 309 4.98 31.50 -9.24
C LEU A 309 5.53 31.80 -7.84
N SER A 310 6.29 30.88 -7.25
CA SER A 310 6.95 31.07 -5.95
C SER A 310 7.95 32.24 -5.98
N LEU A 311 8.64 32.44 -7.11
CA LEU A 311 9.51 33.59 -7.37
C LEU A 311 8.77 34.90 -7.69
N LYS A 312 7.43 34.92 -7.66
CA LYS A 312 6.59 36.07 -8.02
C LYS A 312 6.85 36.57 -9.45
N GLN A 313 7.15 35.66 -10.37
CA GLN A 313 7.32 35.93 -11.81
C GLN A 313 6.21 35.22 -12.62
N PRO A 314 4.96 35.71 -12.53
CA PRO A 314 3.82 35.07 -13.16
C PRO A 314 3.92 35.02 -14.70
N ALA A 315 4.56 36.01 -15.34
CA ALA A 315 4.82 36.03 -16.78
C ALA A 315 5.49 34.75 -17.27
N ARG A 316 6.54 34.32 -16.56
CA ARG A 316 7.27 33.08 -16.91
C ARG A 316 6.42 31.86 -16.62
N ALA A 317 5.73 31.83 -15.47
CA ALA A 317 4.88 30.70 -15.11
C ALA A 317 3.79 30.41 -16.17
N VAL A 318 3.21 31.46 -16.77
CA VAL A 318 2.27 31.33 -17.89
C VAL A 318 2.87 30.50 -19.03
N GLU A 319 4.08 30.83 -19.49
CA GLU A 319 4.72 30.12 -20.61
C GLU A 319 4.84 28.61 -20.33
N TYR A 320 5.23 28.25 -19.11
CA TYR A 320 5.35 26.86 -18.69
C TYR A 320 4.00 26.15 -18.59
N PHE A 321 2.99 26.78 -17.98
CA PHE A 321 1.66 26.16 -17.85
C PHE A 321 0.91 26.04 -19.18
N GLU A 322 1.11 26.96 -20.12
CA GLU A 322 0.58 26.82 -21.50
C GLU A 322 1.22 25.65 -22.25
N LEU A 323 2.52 25.43 -22.06
CA LEU A 323 3.21 24.25 -22.60
C LEU A 323 2.71 22.97 -21.91
N ALA A 324 2.51 23.01 -20.58
CA ALA A 324 2.02 21.88 -19.80
C ALA A 324 0.60 21.47 -20.23
N SER A 325 -0.32 22.43 -20.37
CA SER A 325 -1.68 22.17 -20.86
C SER A 325 -1.66 21.48 -22.24
N ARG A 326 -0.85 22.00 -23.18
CA ARG A 326 -0.71 21.39 -24.52
C ARG A 326 -0.10 19.99 -24.47
N ALA A 327 0.84 19.74 -23.55
CA ALA A 327 1.42 18.41 -23.35
C ALA A 327 0.38 17.43 -22.78
N ALA A 328 -0.38 17.86 -21.77
CA ALA A 328 -1.45 17.06 -21.18
C ALA A 328 -2.57 16.73 -22.18
N ASP A 329 -2.95 17.69 -23.04
CA ASP A 329 -3.93 17.48 -24.10
C ASP A 329 -3.48 16.41 -25.10
N LYS A 330 -2.21 16.47 -25.54
CA LYS A 330 -1.62 15.47 -26.43
C LYS A 330 -1.55 14.08 -25.80
N LEU A 331 -1.35 14.00 -24.50
CA LEU A 331 -1.35 12.75 -23.73
C LEU A 331 -2.77 12.26 -23.40
N MET A 332 -3.80 13.05 -23.67
CA MET A 332 -5.17 12.83 -23.23
C MET A 332 -5.28 12.68 -21.69
N PHE A 333 -4.39 13.35 -20.95
CA PHE A 333 -4.37 13.34 -19.49
C PHE A 333 -5.29 14.42 -18.95
N ALA A 334 -6.60 14.12 -18.88
CA ALA A 334 -7.63 15.08 -18.49
C ALA A 334 -7.35 15.78 -17.15
N HIS A 335 -6.98 15.04 -16.11
CA HIS A 335 -6.67 15.62 -14.80
C HIS A 335 -5.45 16.55 -14.83
N ALA A 336 -4.41 16.20 -15.57
CA ALA A 336 -3.23 17.04 -15.69
C ALA A 336 -3.50 18.30 -16.53
N ALA A 337 -4.37 18.21 -17.54
CA ALA A 337 -4.81 19.37 -18.31
C ALA A 337 -5.62 20.34 -17.44
N VAL A 338 -6.51 19.82 -16.60
CA VAL A 338 -7.26 20.62 -15.61
C VAL A 338 -6.30 21.34 -14.66
N ASP A 339 -5.34 20.64 -14.06
CA ASP A 339 -4.38 21.23 -13.13
C ASP A 339 -3.50 22.29 -13.83
N ALA A 340 -3.00 22.02 -15.03
CA ALA A 340 -2.24 22.99 -15.81
C ALA A 340 -3.03 24.26 -16.11
N LEU A 341 -4.30 24.14 -16.54
CA LEU A 341 -5.18 25.29 -16.81
C LEU A 341 -5.56 26.04 -15.53
N GLU A 342 -5.74 25.31 -14.42
CA GLU A 342 -5.99 25.90 -13.11
C GLU A 342 -4.82 26.80 -12.69
N LYS A 343 -3.60 26.28 -12.75
CA LYS A 343 -2.35 27.01 -12.44
C LYS A 343 -2.09 28.13 -13.42
N LEU A 344 -2.41 27.94 -14.70
CA LEU A 344 -2.35 28.98 -15.72
C LEU A 344 -3.26 30.17 -15.36
N GLY A 345 -4.49 29.91 -14.90
CA GLY A 345 -5.39 30.97 -14.45
C GLY A 345 -4.87 31.72 -13.22
N VAL A 346 -4.22 31.02 -12.28
CA VAL A 346 -3.52 31.66 -11.14
C VAL A 346 -2.37 32.55 -11.62
N ALA A 347 -1.58 32.08 -12.60
CA ALA A 347 -0.49 32.86 -13.18
C ALA A 347 -1.01 34.11 -13.90
N TRP A 348 -2.08 33.99 -14.69
CA TRP A 348 -2.72 35.14 -15.34
C TRP A 348 -3.28 36.16 -14.34
N LEU A 349 -3.85 35.69 -13.23
CA LEU A 349 -4.30 36.60 -12.17
C LEU A 349 -3.11 37.35 -11.54
N GLY A 350 -1.97 36.69 -11.37
CA GLY A 350 -0.71 37.31 -10.93
C GLY A 350 -0.19 38.39 -11.89
N GLU A 351 -0.40 38.21 -13.20
CA GLU A 351 -0.15 39.20 -14.26
C GLU A 351 -1.18 40.34 -14.28
N ARG A 352 -2.23 40.28 -13.44
CA ARG A 352 -3.41 41.16 -13.46
C ARG A 352 -4.24 41.07 -14.74
N LYS A 353 -4.12 39.94 -15.46
CA LYS A 353 -4.87 39.59 -16.67
C LYS A 353 -6.10 38.77 -16.31
N THR A 354 -7.13 39.47 -15.79
CA THR A 354 -8.32 38.84 -15.20
C THR A 354 -9.20 38.11 -16.23
N VAL A 355 -9.24 38.57 -17.48
CA VAL A 355 -10.03 37.93 -18.55
C VAL A 355 -9.40 36.60 -18.94
N GLU A 356 -8.08 36.56 -19.07
CA GLU A 356 -7.29 35.37 -19.38
C GLU A 356 -7.36 34.35 -18.25
N ALA A 357 -7.31 34.81 -16.99
CA ALA A 357 -7.52 33.96 -15.82
C ALA A 357 -8.92 33.31 -15.83
N ALA A 358 -9.97 34.10 -16.06
CA ALA A 358 -11.34 33.60 -16.15
C ALA A 358 -11.52 32.58 -17.27
N ARG A 359 -10.88 32.80 -18.43
CA ARG A 359 -10.90 31.86 -19.57
C ARG A 359 -10.26 30.54 -19.18
N ALA A 360 -9.03 30.56 -18.66
CA ALA A 360 -8.32 29.34 -18.27
C ALA A 360 -9.12 28.48 -17.26
N TRP A 361 -9.73 29.12 -16.24
CA TRP A 361 -10.58 28.41 -15.28
C TRP A 361 -11.91 27.93 -15.86
N THR A 362 -12.49 28.66 -16.82
CA THR A 362 -13.70 28.22 -17.53
C THR A 362 -13.41 27.00 -18.40
N ASP A 363 -12.27 26.98 -19.08
CA ASP A 363 -11.81 25.85 -19.89
C ASP A 363 -11.53 24.62 -19.02
N ALA A 364 -10.82 24.82 -17.89
CA ALA A 364 -10.60 23.76 -16.89
C ALA A 364 -11.93 23.20 -16.36
N LYS A 365 -12.90 24.06 -16.04
CA LYS A 365 -14.25 23.67 -15.58
C LYS A 365 -14.96 22.81 -16.63
N ALA A 366 -14.90 23.20 -17.90
CA ALA A 366 -15.50 22.45 -19.01
C ALA A 366 -14.87 21.07 -19.19
N LEU A 367 -13.55 20.94 -18.97
CA LEU A 367 -12.90 19.62 -18.92
C LEU A 367 -13.41 18.77 -17.75
N CYS A 368 -13.54 19.36 -16.56
CA CYS A 368 -14.08 18.63 -15.41
C CYS A 368 -15.52 18.15 -15.65
N GLU A 369 -16.37 18.97 -16.28
CA GLU A 369 -17.74 18.59 -16.69
C GLU A 369 -17.74 17.38 -17.64
N ARG A 370 -16.80 17.36 -18.59
CA ARG A 370 -16.69 16.27 -19.57
C ARG A 370 -16.20 14.95 -18.97
N PHE A 371 -15.34 15.01 -17.96
CA PHE A 371 -14.65 13.83 -17.40
C PHE A 371 -15.07 13.48 -15.97
N GLY A 372 -16.06 14.17 -15.39
CA GLY A 372 -16.60 13.85 -14.06
C GLY A 372 -15.68 14.25 -12.89
N CYS A 373 -14.82 15.25 -13.06
CA CYS A 373 -13.89 15.72 -12.02
C CYS A 373 -14.56 16.74 -11.10
N GLU A 374 -15.62 16.34 -10.39
CA GLU A 374 -16.51 17.26 -9.67
C GLU A 374 -15.82 18.02 -8.52
N HIS A 375 -14.84 17.41 -7.85
CA HIS A 375 -14.10 18.08 -6.77
C HIS A 375 -13.27 19.26 -7.31
N GLN A 376 -12.48 19.05 -8.38
CA GLN A 376 -11.74 20.14 -9.02
C GLN A 376 -12.70 21.18 -9.64
N ARG A 377 -13.82 20.73 -10.23
CA ARG A 377 -14.85 21.63 -10.77
C ARG A 377 -15.40 22.58 -9.70
N HIS A 378 -15.68 22.06 -8.50
CA HIS A 378 -16.15 22.86 -7.38
C HIS A 378 -15.16 23.97 -7.04
N SER A 379 -13.87 23.63 -6.90
CA SER A 379 -12.82 24.63 -6.61
C SER A 379 -12.68 25.69 -7.71
N LEU A 380 -12.76 25.29 -8.98
CA LEU A 380 -12.72 26.22 -10.12
C LEU A 380 -13.92 27.19 -10.12
N LEU A 381 -15.12 26.69 -9.79
CA LEU A 381 -16.32 27.50 -9.66
C LEU A 381 -16.20 28.52 -8.53
N GLU A 382 -15.68 28.13 -7.37
CA GLU A 382 -15.42 29.08 -6.27
C GLU A 382 -14.50 30.22 -6.69
N ARG A 383 -13.43 29.92 -7.44
CA ARG A 383 -12.50 30.93 -7.97
C ARG A 383 -13.16 31.85 -8.99
N LEU A 384 -13.98 31.31 -9.88
CA LEU A 384 -14.75 32.11 -10.85
C LEU A 384 -15.74 33.02 -10.12
N VAL A 385 -16.50 32.52 -9.14
CA VAL A 385 -17.41 33.33 -8.31
C VAL A 385 -16.67 34.49 -7.66
N ALA A 386 -15.54 34.20 -6.99
CA ALA A 386 -14.74 35.22 -6.33
C ALA A 386 -14.22 36.28 -7.32
N LEU A 387 -13.71 35.84 -8.48
CA LEU A 387 -13.18 36.72 -9.52
C LEU A 387 -14.25 37.66 -10.08
N TYR A 388 -15.41 37.12 -10.46
CA TYR A 388 -16.52 37.91 -11.01
C TYR A 388 -17.15 38.84 -9.96
N ALA A 389 -17.23 38.41 -8.70
CA ALA A 389 -17.71 39.24 -7.60
C ALA A 389 -16.79 40.45 -7.37
N GLN A 390 -15.46 40.24 -7.35
CA GLN A 390 -14.48 41.32 -7.24
C GLN A 390 -14.52 42.29 -8.43
N ALA A 391 -14.83 41.79 -9.63
CA ALA A 391 -15.00 42.61 -10.83
C ALA A 391 -16.35 43.36 -10.88
N GLY A 392 -17.23 43.21 -9.88
CA GLY A 392 -18.57 43.84 -9.85
C GLY A 392 -19.60 43.18 -10.78
N LEU A 393 -19.25 42.05 -11.40
CA LEU A 393 -20.07 41.30 -12.35
C LEU A 393 -21.01 40.32 -11.61
N LYS A 394 -21.97 40.90 -10.86
CA LYS A 394 -22.85 40.17 -9.93
C LYS A 394 -23.68 39.07 -10.59
N ASN A 395 -24.11 39.27 -11.84
CA ASN A 395 -24.93 38.29 -12.54
C ASN A 395 -24.12 37.04 -12.90
N GLN A 396 -22.88 37.21 -13.37
CA GLN A 396 -21.96 36.11 -13.67
C GLN A 396 -21.57 35.36 -12.41
N ALA A 397 -21.20 36.09 -11.34
CA ALA A 397 -20.87 35.48 -10.05
C ALA A 397 -22.04 34.62 -9.52
N ARG A 398 -23.27 35.15 -9.57
CA ARG A 398 -24.46 34.39 -9.16
C ARG A 398 -24.72 33.17 -10.03
N ALA A 399 -24.46 33.24 -11.34
CA ALA A 399 -24.63 32.10 -12.24
C ALA A 399 -23.68 30.95 -11.88
N TYR A 400 -22.40 31.24 -11.64
CA TYR A 400 -21.42 30.24 -11.21
C TYR A 400 -21.71 29.71 -9.79
N GLU A 401 -22.22 30.55 -8.88
CA GLU A 401 -22.64 30.11 -7.55
C GLU A 401 -23.79 29.10 -7.64
N MET A 402 -24.80 29.37 -8.49
CA MET A 402 -25.89 28.43 -8.73
C MET A 402 -25.44 27.13 -9.41
N GLU A 403 -24.42 27.18 -10.27
CA GLU A 403 -23.83 25.98 -10.86
C GLU A 403 -23.12 25.15 -9.80
N LYS A 404 -22.34 25.80 -8.93
CA LYS A 404 -21.62 25.18 -7.81
C LYS A 404 -22.57 24.47 -6.85
N ASP A 405 -23.67 25.12 -6.47
CA ASP A 405 -24.67 24.58 -5.55
C ASP A 405 -25.41 23.34 -6.10
N ARG A 406 -25.39 23.13 -7.42
CA ARG A 406 -25.99 21.94 -8.06
C ARG A 406 -25.08 20.72 -8.01
N ILE A 407 -23.80 20.88 -7.69
CA ILE A 407 -22.87 19.77 -7.51
C ILE A 407 -23.15 19.15 -6.14
N PRO A 408 -23.68 17.92 -6.05
CA PRO A 408 -24.03 17.33 -4.76
C PRO A 408 -22.76 17.11 -3.94
N ALA A 409 -22.72 17.65 -2.71
CA ALA A 409 -21.62 17.45 -1.76
C ALA A 409 -21.34 15.97 -1.40
N HIS A 410 -22.15 15.02 -1.88
CA HIS A 410 -22.17 13.61 -1.46
C HIS A 410 -21.72 12.59 -2.53
N ARG A 411 -21.09 13.00 -3.64
CA ARG A 411 -20.36 12.04 -4.51
C ARG A 411 -18.90 11.80 -4.12
N GLU A 412 -18.45 12.39 -3.02
CA GLU A 412 -17.08 12.21 -2.50
C GLU A 412 -16.86 10.83 -1.86
N ALA A 413 -17.90 10.21 -1.28
CA ALA A 413 -17.80 8.86 -0.72
C ALA A 413 -17.98 7.75 -1.77
N ALA A 414 -18.85 7.97 -2.76
CA ALA A 414 -19.18 6.95 -3.76
C ALA A 414 -18.05 6.75 -4.78
N HIS A 415 -17.36 7.81 -5.22
CA HIS A 415 -16.28 7.69 -6.20
C HIS A 415 -14.96 7.19 -5.59
N ALA A 416 -14.72 7.48 -4.30
CA ALA A 416 -13.64 6.86 -3.53
C ALA A 416 -13.91 5.36 -3.28
N ALA A 417 -15.17 4.98 -3.01
CA ALA A 417 -15.58 3.59 -2.91
C ALA A 417 -15.50 2.84 -4.26
N GLN A 418 -15.77 3.53 -5.38
CA GLN A 418 -15.68 2.94 -6.73
C GLN A 418 -14.25 2.79 -7.24
N MET A 419 -13.31 3.63 -6.80
CA MET A 419 -11.87 3.44 -7.05
C MET A 419 -11.22 2.41 -6.11
N ALA A 420 -11.85 2.08 -4.98
CA ALA A 420 -11.46 0.98 -4.11
C ALA A 420 -12.08 -0.38 -4.53
N HIS A 421 -12.96 -0.38 -5.54
CA HIS A 421 -13.59 -1.59 -6.06
C HIS A 421 -12.90 -2.03 -7.35
N VAL A 422 -12.04 -3.04 -7.24
CA VAL A 422 -11.62 -3.85 -8.39
C VAL A 422 -12.83 -4.69 -8.79
N PRO A 423 -13.43 -4.51 -9.98
CA PRO A 423 -14.50 -5.38 -10.42
C PRO A 423 -13.89 -6.68 -10.92
N GLY A 424 -14.02 -7.72 -10.10
CA GLY A 424 -13.84 -9.10 -10.50
C GLY A 424 -15.07 -9.89 -10.07
N GLU A 425 -15.76 -10.44 -11.06
CA GLU A 425 -16.76 -11.49 -10.95
C GLU A 425 -18.17 -11.08 -10.50
N ASP A 426 -18.97 -10.65 -11.48
CA ASP A 426 -20.39 -11.03 -11.50
C ASP A 426 -20.95 -10.92 -12.94
N GLU A 427 -20.59 -11.90 -13.78
CA GLU A 427 -21.39 -12.26 -14.95
C GLU A 427 -21.22 -13.76 -15.21
N ARG A 428 -22.15 -14.56 -14.68
CA ARG A 428 -22.62 -15.81 -15.31
C ARG A 428 -23.81 -16.36 -14.54
N GLU A 429 -25.00 -15.83 -14.83
CA GLU A 429 -26.21 -16.65 -14.78
C GLU A 429 -27.26 -16.08 -15.74
N GLY A 430 -27.58 -16.88 -16.76
CA GLY A 430 -28.63 -16.54 -17.72
C GLY A 430 -28.34 -17.00 -19.15
N HIS A 431 -28.21 -18.31 -19.39
CA HIS A 431 -28.72 -18.99 -20.59
C HIS A 431 -28.48 -20.51 -20.52
N ARG A 432 -29.42 -21.23 -19.87
CA ARG A 432 -30.23 -22.34 -20.41
C ARG A 432 -30.77 -23.24 -19.31
#